data_AF-A0A9E5M9S1-F1
#
_entry.id   AF-A0A9E5M9S1-F1
#
_cell.length_a   1.000
_cell.length_b   1.000
_cell.length_c   1.000
_cell.angle_alpha   90.00
_cell.angle_beta   90.00
_cell.angle_gamma   90.00
#
_symmetry.space_group_name_H-M   'P 1'
#
loop_
_entity.id
_entity.type
_entity.pdbx_description
1 polymer ?
#
loop_
_entity_poly.entity_id
_entity_poly.type
_entity_poly.pdbx_seq_one_letter_code
_entity_poly.pdbx_strand_id
1 'polypeptide(L)'
;MPKIPTYEAQGRPTAEVGGVKSGVQMPLDTSFTKMGSAIADYYVKEKTAEADTNALKTLSSLYGNQNDGTQGLYSIQDELKKNPNPSQAAVLYDQKIKQLWSSAENSTLANADNFTRKALEQKFYATANIFKQDVIKGSRDALFDEQKKITSQFLQQDSLNLKTLGENYLPIFNQNQYEYINKLPDLEPQQKKQLISEAIAFGHKELGQTIIDKSPELFTKLVKEGKLTLDNKSFAELVDKANKKTEENTFNILSEGLTVEAGVSTPLAIQNAYNQAKAGTFGGDVNKINIFNNLQPGEKTKFFEALDKKKRESFAEINNVNTAIMNERRNVAINNSVRVYDTFKTNGVIDKLKVNQIFGENTDDINTATKQQFIDLSTKQGNNELKKISNYYKNNEITNKILNSEIKDISTPFVLSGENEPRSILQRAGDGINTEVDLQFYITYLLPNTKNQEFVKDNKEFFKFIEKNQKAIEGTEYAKYLDSNLDNRLNLFKSDMLSQFITKRQSGISAQELLDPKSKNYIGKSITNYIPTKAQIEDSLTNSLKLEQNKKYPPRLPNETSADYLKRIGM
;
A
#
# COMPACT_ATOMS: atom_id res chain seq x y z
N MET A 1 -48.71 -48.68 16.73
CA MET A 1 -48.94 -48.75 15.26
C MET A 1 -48.26 -50.00 14.71
N PRO A 2 -48.80 -50.63 13.66
CA PRO A 2 -48.68 -52.06 13.39
C PRO A 2 -47.33 -52.49 12.79
N LYS A 3 -46.92 -53.74 13.09
CA LYS A 3 -45.80 -54.45 12.44
C LYS A 3 -46.10 -54.66 10.94
N ILE A 4 -45.14 -54.33 10.08
CA ILE A 4 -45.13 -54.65 8.66
C ILE A 4 -44.29 -55.94 8.45
N PRO A 5 -44.69 -56.87 7.56
CA PRO A 5 -44.25 -58.27 7.56
C PRO A 5 -42.90 -58.47 6.86
N THR A 6 -42.09 -59.37 7.42
CA THR A 6 -40.95 -60.01 6.76
C THR A 6 -41.45 -61.09 5.80
N TYR A 7 -41.11 -60.97 4.51
CA TYR A 7 -41.24 -62.04 3.54
C TYR A 7 -39.98 -62.91 3.58
N GLU A 8 -40.10 -64.12 4.13
CA GLU A 8 -39.14 -65.20 3.91
C GLU A 8 -39.47 -65.87 2.57
N ALA A 9 -38.59 -65.71 1.58
CA ALA A 9 -38.65 -66.51 0.36
C ALA A 9 -37.86 -67.81 0.59
N GLN A 10 -38.58 -68.91 0.86
CA GLN A 10 -38.07 -70.26 0.70
C GLN A 10 -37.93 -70.57 -0.79
N GLY A 11 -36.70 -70.61 -1.29
CA GLY A 11 -36.35 -71.24 -2.57
C GLY A 11 -35.51 -72.49 -2.31
N ARG A 12 -36.12 -73.67 -2.40
CA ARG A 12 -35.41 -74.95 -2.38
C ARG A 12 -34.57 -75.11 -3.66
N PRO A 13 -33.45 -75.84 -3.61
CA PRO A 13 -32.62 -76.11 -4.78
C PRO A 13 -33.34 -77.09 -5.71
N THR A 14 -33.67 -76.66 -6.92
CA THR A 14 -34.07 -77.55 -8.02
C THR A 14 -32.94 -77.62 -9.03
N ALA A 15 -32.07 -78.61 -8.87
CA ALA A 15 -31.30 -79.16 -9.96
C ALA A 15 -31.03 -80.63 -9.62
N GLU A 16 -31.89 -81.50 -10.15
CA GLU A 16 -31.58 -82.91 -10.32
C GLU A 16 -30.20 -83.04 -10.96
N VAL A 17 -29.39 -83.94 -10.39
CA VAL A 17 -28.11 -84.37 -10.93
C VAL A 17 -28.41 -85.13 -12.23
N GLY A 18 -28.45 -84.41 -13.34
CA GLY A 18 -28.42 -84.99 -14.67
C GLY A 18 -27.06 -85.65 -14.87
N GLY A 19 -27.01 -86.97 -14.74
CA GLY A 19 -25.81 -87.75 -15.02
C GLY A 19 -25.25 -87.40 -16.40
N VAL A 20 -23.98 -87.00 -16.43
CA VAL A 20 -23.24 -86.79 -17.67
C VAL A 20 -23.16 -88.13 -18.40
N LYS A 21 -23.98 -88.32 -19.44
CA LYS A 21 -23.68 -89.32 -20.46
C LYS A 21 -22.41 -88.88 -21.17
N SER A 22 -21.30 -89.51 -20.81
CA SER A 22 -20.01 -89.39 -21.49
C SER A 22 -20.19 -89.66 -23.00
N GLY A 23 -20.10 -88.60 -23.80
CA GLY A 23 -19.89 -88.67 -25.24
C GLY A 23 -18.40 -88.60 -25.61
N VAL A 24 -17.52 -89.12 -24.75
CA VAL A 24 -16.08 -89.19 -25.03
C VAL A 24 -15.82 -90.44 -25.88
N GLN A 25 -15.68 -90.25 -27.19
CA GLN A 25 -15.16 -91.29 -28.08
C GLN A 25 -13.63 -91.21 -28.05
N MET A 26 -13.00 -92.01 -27.18
CA MET A 26 -11.55 -92.19 -27.23
C MET A 26 -11.19 -93.24 -28.29
N PRO A 27 -10.22 -92.99 -29.18
CA PRO A 27 -9.74 -93.97 -30.13
C PRO A 27 -8.65 -94.80 -29.46
N LEU A 28 -9.00 -95.91 -28.81
CA LEU A 28 -8.00 -96.90 -28.39
C LEU A 28 -8.51 -98.30 -28.65
N ASP A 29 -7.95 -98.88 -29.70
CA ASP A 29 -8.15 -100.25 -30.12
C ASP A 29 -7.52 -101.19 -29.08
N THR A 30 -8.36 -102.08 -28.54
CA THR A 30 -8.05 -103.30 -27.76
C THR A 30 -7.28 -103.23 -26.43
N SER A 31 -8.05 -103.50 -25.36
CA SER A 31 -7.75 -104.42 -24.23
C SER A 31 -6.95 -103.94 -23.01
N PHE A 32 -7.62 -103.27 -22.04
CA PHE A 32 -7.38 -103.36 -20.57
C PHE A 32 -8.57 -102.73 -19.78
N THR A 33 -9.69 -103.46 -19.61
CA THR A 33 -10.97 -102.93 -19.06
C THR A 33 -11.16 -103.02 -17.54
N LYS A 34 -10.11 -103.27 -16.73
CA LYS A 34 -10.22 -103.29 -15.25
C LYS A 34 -9.41 -102.22 -14.51
N MET A 35 -8.86 -101.23 -15.22
CA MET A 35 -8.10 -100.10 -14.65
C MET A 35 -8.85 -98.74 -14.76
N GLY A 36 -10.09 -98.75 -15.27
CA GLY A 36 -10.79 -97.56 -15.76
C GLY A 36 -11.29 -96.56 -14.72
N SER A 37 -11.68 -96.97 -13.50
CA SER A 37 -12.24 -96.04 -12.50
C SER A 37 -11.16 -95.23 -11.77
N ALA A 38 -10.08 -95.87 -11.33
CA ALA A 38 -8.98 -95.18 -10.65
C ALA A 38 -8.18 -94.26 -11.59
N ILE A 39 -8.00 -94.66 -12.85
CA ILE A 39 -7.36 -93.80 -13.87
C ILE A 39 -8.27 -92.61 -14.23
N ALA A 40 -9.58 -92.82 -14.34
CA ALA A 40 -10.52 -91.71 -14.56
C ALA A 40 -10.50 -90.71 -13.40
N ASP A 41 -10.51 -91.19 -12.14
CA ASP A 41 -10.42 -90.32 -10.96
C ASP A 41 -9.08 -89.57 -10.87
N TYR A 42 -7.97 -90.22 -11.22
CA TYR A 42 -6.65 -89.57 -11.27
C TYR A 42 -6.58 -88.53 -12.38
N TYR A 43 -7.09 -88.86 -13.57
CA TYR A 43 -7.18 -87.94 -14.71
C TYR A 43 -8.06 -86.72 -14.40
N VAL A 44 -9.19 -86.90 -13.72
CA VAL A 44 -10.06 -85.79 -13.28
C VAL A 44 -9.33 -84.91 -12.26
N LYS A 45 -8.62 -85.49 -11.29
CA LYS A 45 -7.82 -84.73 -10.31
C LYS A 45 -6.69 -83.94 -10.98
N GLU A 46 -5.95 -84.58 -11.88
CA GLU A 46 -4.88 -83.95 -12.65
C GLU A 46 -5.41 -82.79 -13.51
N LYS A 47 -6.49 -83.02 -14.27
CA LYS A 47 -7.12 -81.99 -15.10
C LYS A 47 -7.74 -80.86 -14.28
N THR A 48 -8.26 -81.16 -13.09
CA THR A 48 -8.74 -80.12 -12.17
C THR A 48 -7.58 -79.26 -11.64
N ALA A 49 -6.44 -79.88 -11.28
CA ALA A 49 -5.26 -79.15 -10.81
C ALA A 49 -4.62 -78.30 -11.92
N GLU A 50 -4.55 -78.83 -13.14
CA GLU A 50 -4.09 -78.10 -14.34
C GLU A 50 -5.02 -76.91 -14.63
N ALA A 51 -6.34 -77.14 -14.61
CA ALA A 51 -7.35 -76.10 -14.79
C ALA A 51 -7.27 -75.01 -13.72
N ASP A 52 -7.10 -75.37 -12.45
CA ASP A 52 -6.95 -74.42 -11.35
C ASP A 52 -5.67 -73.56 -11.50
N THR A 53 -4.57 -74.17 -11.92
CA THR A 53 -3.29 -73.46 -12.15
C THR A 53 -3.42 -72.47 -13.31
N ASN A 54 -4.01 -72.90 -14.42
CA ASN A 54 -4.25 -72.05 -15.59
C ASN A 54 -5.25 -70.92 -15.26
N ALA A 55 -6.31 -71.22 -14.49
CA ALA A 55 -7.25 -70.21 -14.01
C ALA A 55 -6.56 -69.15 -13.15
N LEU A 56 -5.64 -69.53 -12.24
CA LEU A 56 -4.89 -68.56 -11.45
C LEU A 56 -3.97 -67.68 -12.30
N LYS A 57 -3.30 -68.26 -13.29
CA LYS A 57 -2.44 -67.52 -14.22
C LYS A 57 -3.25 -66.48 -15.02
N THR A 58 -4.41 -66.88 -15.52
CA THR A 58 -5.31 -65.98 -16.26
C THR A 58 -5.94 -64.93 -15.34
N LEU A 59 -6.35 -65.29 -14.12
CA LEU A 59 -6.83 -64.31 -13.14
C LEU A 59 -5.76 -63.25 -12.85
N SER A 60 -4.49 -63.67 -12.76
CA SER A 60 -3.38 -62.75 -12.53
C SER A 60 -3.26 -61.68 -13.62
N SER A 61 -3.57 -61.99 -14.88
CA SER A 61 -3.55 -61.01 -15.97
C SER A 61 -4.75 -60.07 -15.96
N LEU A 62 -5.88 -60.46 -15.36
CA LEU A 62 -7.09 -59.63 -15.26
C LEU A 62 -7.00 -58.53 -14.19
N TYR A 63 -6.00 -58.59 -13.31
CA TYR A 63 -5.72 -57.48 -12.39
C TYR A 63 -5.23 -56.22 -13.14
N GLY A 64 -4.43 -56.39 -14.19
CA GLY A 64 -3.91 -55.31 -15.03
C GLY A 64 -4.82 -55.00 -16.22
N ASN A 65 -4.55 -53.90 -16.91
CA ASN A 65 -5.30 -53.55 -18.13
C ASN A 65 -5.01 -54.54 -19.26
N GLN A 66 -6.04 -54.83 -20.04
CA GLN A 66 -5.98 -55.76 -21.16
C GLN A 66 -5.44 -55.07 -22.41
N ASN A 67 -4.84 -55.85 -23.31
CA ASN A 67 -4.21 -55.33 -24.55
C ASN A 67 -5.22 -54.68 -25.51
N ASP A 68 -6.50 -55.01 -25.39
CA ASP A 68 -7.60 -54.40 -26.16
C ASP A 68 -8.07 -53.04 -25.58
N GLY A 69 -7.40 -52.56 -24.52
CA GLY A 69 -7.74 -51.32 -23.83
C GLY A 69 -8.76 -51.48 -22.70
N THR A 70 -9.28 -52.70 -22.48
CA THR A 70 -10.21 -52.98 -21.37
C THR A 70 -9.49 -52.81 -20.03
N GLN A 71 -10.11 -52.09 -19.09
CA GLN A 71 -9.51 -51.85 -17.78
C GLN A 71 -9.48 -53.12 -16.93
N GLY A 72 -8.37 -53.35 -16.23
CA GLY A 72 -8.22 -54.42 -15.24
C GLY A 72 -8.86 -54.08 -13.90
N LEU A 73 -8.93 -55.07 -13.00
CA LEU A 73 -9.53 -54.91 -11.67
C LEU A 73 -8.97 -53.73 -10.88
N TYR A 74 -7.64 -53.51 -10.89
CA TYR A 74 -7.02 -52.38 -10.16
C TYR A 74 -7.42 -51.02 -10.74
N SER A 75 -7.41 -50.87 -12.06
CA SER A 75 -7.79 -49.61 -12.72
C SER A 75 -9.26 -49.28 -12.52
N ILE A 76 -10.13 -50.28 -12.62
CA ILE A 76 -11.57 -50.14 -12.33
C ILE A 76 -11.78 -49.68 -10.89
N GLN A 77 -11.07 -50.30 -9.93
CA GLN A 77 -11.15 -49.94 -8.53
C GLN A 77 -10.66 -48.51 -8.27
N ASP A 78 -9.48 -48.15 -8.78
CA ASP A 78 -8.86 -46.85 -8.54
C ASP A 78 -9.64 -45.67 -9.12
N GLU A 79 -10.31 -45.88 -10.25
CA GLU A 79 -11.22 -44.90 -10.86
C GLU A 79 -12.48 -44.75 -10.01
N LEU A 80 -13.19 -45.85 -9.75
CA LEU A 80 -14.54 -45.79 -9.19
C LEU A 80 -14.56 -45.52 -7.68
N LYS A 81 -13.49 -45.85 -6.95
CA LYS A 81 -13.38 -45.50 -5.52
C LYS A 81 -13.35 -43.99 -5.27
N LYS A 82 -13.08 -43.17 -6.28
CA LYS A 82 -13.05 -41.69 -6.17
C LYS A 82 -14.37 -41.04 -6.57
N ASN A 83 -15.35 -41.81 -7.06
CA ASN A 83 -16.65 -41.28 -7.41
C ASN A 83 -17.45 -41.01 -6.12
N PRO A 84 -17.95 -39.79 -5.86
CA PRO A 84 -18.71 -39.48 -4.65
C PRO A 84 -20.16 -40.00 -4.68
N ASN A 85 -20.57 -40.77 -5.68
CA ASN A 85 -21.90 -41.37 -5.75
C ASN A 85 -21.82 -42.91 -5.66
N PRO A 86 -22.00 -43.51 -4.46
CA PRO A 86 -21.85 -44.96 -4.25
C PRO A 86 -22.78 -45.81 -5.10
N SER A 87 -24.01 -45.36 -5.33
CA SER A 87 -24.98 -46.06 -6.18
C SER A 87 -24.51 -46.08 -7.63
N GLN A 88 -24.03 -44.94 -8.14
CA GLN A 88 -23.49 -44.84 -9.49
C GLN A 88 -22.18 -45.64 -9.63
N ALA A 89 -21.28 -45.56 -8.65
CA ALA A 89 -20.02 -46.31 -8.62
C ALA A 89 -20.27 -47.82 -8.67
N ALA A 90 -21.25 -48.33 -7.92
CA ALA A 90 -21.62 -49.74 -7.93
C ALA A 90 -22.15 -50.20 -9.30
N VAL A 91 -23.00 -49.40 -9.95
CA VAL A 91 -23.53 -49.71 -11.28
C VAL A 91 -22.43 -49.70 -12.34
N LEU A 92 -21.56 -48.68 -12.33
CA LEU A 92 -20.43 -48.58 -13.25
C LEU A 92 -19.43 -49.73 -13.04
N TYR A 93 -19.22 -50.14 -11.79
CA TYR A 93 -18.35 -51.27 -11.46
C TYR A 93 -18.87 -52.56 -12.10
N ASP A 94 -20.16 -52.89 -11.92
CA ASP A 94 -20.76 -54.09 -12.52
C ASP A 94 -20.69 -54.07 -14.05
N GLN A 95 -20.84 -52.91 -14.68
CA GLN A 95 -20.69 -52.76 -16.13
C GLN A 95 -19.24 -53.02 -16.59
N LYS A 96 -18.25 -52.43 -15.93
CA LYS A 96 -16.83 -52.59 -16.27
C LYS A 96 -16.34 -54.02 -15.98
N ILE A 97 -16.83 -54.67 -14.92
CA ILE A 97 -16.52 -56.08 -14.64
C ILE A 97 -17.07 -57.01 -15.72
N LYS A 98 -18.30 -56.78 -16.20
CA LYS A 98 -18.86 -57.54 -17.32
C LYS A 98 -18.03 -57.36 -18.59
N GLN A 99 -17.57 -56.14 -18.88
CA GLN A 99 -16.69 -55.87 -20.02
C GLN A 99 -15.35 -56.61 -19.88
N LEU A 100 -14.73 -56.57 -18.70
CA LEU A 100 -13.48 -57.29 -18.43
C LEU A 100 -13.65 -58.81 -18.57
N TRP A 101 -14.76 -59.36 -18.08
CA TRP A 101 -15.08 -60.78 -18.25
C TRP A 101 -15.27 -61.15 -19.73
N SER A 102 -16.05 -60.37 -20.48
CA SER A 102 -16.23 -60.60 -21.91
C SER A 102 -14.93 -60.46 -22.71
N SER A 103 -14.02 -59.55 -22.32
CA SER A 103 -12.67 -59.46 -22.92
C SER A 103 -11.86 -60.74 -22.64
N ALA A 104 -11.90 -61.27 -21.41
CA ALA A 104 -11.23 -62.51 -21.04
C ALA A 104 -11.78 -63.73 -21.80
N GLU A 105 -13.12 -63.81 -21.96
CA GLU A 105 -13.80 -64.86 -22.72
C GLU A 105 -13.36 -64.88 -24.20
N ASN A 106 -13.30 -63.70 -24.82
CA ASN A 106 -13.00 -63.55 -26.24
C ASN A 106 -11.50 -63.60 -26.57
N SER A 107 -10.63 -63.46 -25.58
CA SER A 107 -9.18 -63.49 -25.77
C SER A 107 -8.55 -64.73 -25.14
N THR A 108 -8.35 -64.71 -23.83
CA THR A 108 -7.52 -65.67 -23.09
C THR A 108 -8.19 -67.03 -22.92
N LEU A 109 -9.53 -67.09 -23.02
CA LEU A 109 -10.33 -68.30 -22.82
C LEU A 109 -10.91 -68.90 -24.11
N ALA A 110 -10.61 -68.32 -25.27
CA ALA A 110 -11.17 -68.76 -26.56
C ALA A 110 -10.91 -70.25 -26.81
N ASN A 111 -9.71 -70.74 -26.42
CA ASN A 111 -9.28 -72.13 -26.59
C ASN A 111 -9.16 -72.92 -25.26
N ALA A 112 -9.61 -72.35 -24.14
CA ALA A 112 -9.53 -73.02 -22.84
C ALA A 112 -10.57 -74.15 -22.71
N ASP A 113 -10.23 -75.21 -21.99
CA ASP A 113 -11.16 -76.29 -21.68
C ASP A 113 -12.23 -75.85 -20.65
N ASN A 114 -13.31 -76.63 -20.55
CA ASN A 114 -14.44 -76.29 -19.69
C ASN A 114 -14.12 -76.31 -18.18
N PHE A 115 -13.13 -77.10 -17.72
CA PHE A 115 -12.70 -77.08 -16.33
C PHE A 115 -12.00 -75.76 -16.01
N THR A 116 -11.09 -75.32 -16.89
CA THR A 116 -10.38 -74.03 -16.74
C THR A 116 -11.34 -72.84 -16.76
N ARG A 117 -12.32 -72.81 -17.67
CA ARG A 117 -13.32 -71.73 -17.73
C ARG A 117 -14.14 -71.60 -16.45
N LYS A 118 -14.67 -72.73 -15.95
CA LYS A 118 -15.47 -72.74 -14.70
C LYS A 118 -14.63 -72.36 -13.47
N ALA A 119 -13.40 -72.87 -13.39
CA ALA A 119 -12.48 -72.55 -12.29
C ALA A 119 -12.13 -71.05 -12.27
N LEU A 120 -11.89 -70.46 -13.45
CA LEU A 120 -11.61 -69.03 -13.56
C LEU A 120 -12.85 -68.17 -13.26
N GLU A 121 -14.03 -68.51 -13.79
CA GLU A 121 -15.27 -67.76 -13.55
C GLU A 121 -15.54 -67.60 -12.05
N GLN A 122 -15.45 -68.70 -11.30
CA GLN A 122 -15.62 -68.69 -9.85
C GLN A 122 -14.59 -67.79 -9.14
N LYS A 123 -13.31 -67.94 -9.47
CA LYS A 123 -12.24 -67.16 -8.83
C LYS A 123 -12.30 -65.68 -9.22
N PHE A 124 -12.64 -65.37 -10.46
CA PHE A 124 -12.77 -64.01 -10.97
C PHE A 124 -13.91 -63.27 -10.26
N TYR A 125 -15.13 -63.81 -10.26
CA TYR A 125 -16.26 -63.13 -9.61
C TYR A 125 -16.11 -63.07 -8.08
N ALA A 126 -15.47 -64.07 -7.45
CA ALA A 126 -15.10 -63.99 -6.04
C ALA A 126 -14.15 -62.81 -5.76
N THR A 127 -13.13 -62.64 -6.60
CA THR A 127 -12.16 -61.53 -6.49
C THR A 127 -12.82 -60.18 -6.80
N ALA A 128 -13.60 -60.09 -7.88
CA ALA A 128 -14.30 -58.89 -8.28
C ALA A 128 -15.30 -58.41 -7.20
N ASN A 129 -15.92 -59.32 -6.45
CA ASN A 129 -16.79 -58.95 -5.33
C ASN A 129 -16.04 -58.28 -4.18
N ILE A 130 -14.81 -58.71 -3.87
CA ILE A 130 -13.96 -58.06 -2.85
C ILE A 130 -13.62 -56.63 -3.30
N PHE A 131 -13.17 -56.48 -4.54
CA PHE A 131 -12.86 -55.17 -5.12
C PHE A 131 -14.10 -54.25 -5.17
N LYS A 132 -15.31 -54.80 -5.39
CA LYS A 132 -16.57 -54.05 -5.33
C LYS A 132 -16.81 -53.45 -3.94
N GLN A 133 -16.53 -54.21 -2.88
CA GLN A 133 -16.66 -53.72 -1.51
C GLN A 133 -15.71 -52.54 -1.25
N ASP A 134 -14.46 -52.64 -1.72
CA ASP A 134 -13.49 -51.55 -1.60
C ASP A 134 -13.87 -50.31 -2.41
N VAL A 135 -14.42 -50.49 -3.62
CA VAL A 135 -14.95 -49.38 -4.44
C VAL A 135 -16.10 -48.67 -3.74
N ILE A 136 -17.06 -49.42 -3.21
CA ILE A 136 -18.20 -48.84 -2.48
C ILE A 136 -17.72 -48.11 -1.23
N LYS A 137 -16.76 -48.68 -0.50
CA LYS A 137 -16.17 -48.04 0.68
C LYS A 137 -15.46 -46.73 0.31
N GLY A 138 -14.55 -46.75 -0.67
CA GLY A 138 -13.84 -45.53 -1.09
C GLY A 138 -14.79 -44.47 -1.66
N SER A 139 -15.83 -44.88 -2.40
CA SER A 139 -16.85 -43.98 -2.92
C SER A 139 -17.64 -43.27 -1.81
N ARG A 140 -17.92 -43.97 -0.70
CA ARG A 140 -18.53 -43.36 0.50
C ARG A 140 -17.57 -42.36 1.17
N ASP A 141 -16.29 -42.68 1.26
CA ASP A 141 -15.28 -41.75 1.79
C ASP A 141 -15.20 -40.47 0.93
N ALA A 142 -15.23 -40.61 -0.41
CA ALA A 142 -15.24 -39.49 -1.35
C ALA A 142 -16.51 -38.62 -1.22
N LEU A 143 -17.69 -39.23 -1.07
CA LEU A 143 -18.95 -38.52 -0.80
C LEU A 143 -18.85 -37.68 0.48
N PHE A 144 -18.28 -38.27 1.54
CA PHE A 144 -18.10 -37.60 2.82
C PHE A 144 -17.16 -36.38 2.70
N ASP A 145 -16.07 -36.48 1.93
CA ASP A 145 -15.18 -35.35 1.66
C ASP A 145 -15.88 -34.22 0.88
N GLU A 146 -16.73 -34.55 -0.10
CA GLU A 146 -17.53 -33.56 -0.83
C GLU A 146 -18.55 -32.88 0.08
N GLN A 147 -19.25 -33.63 0.92
CA GLN A 147 -20.19 -33.08 1.91
C GLN A 147 -19.50 -32.11 2.89
N LYS A 148 -18.29 -32.43 3.35
CA LYS A 148 -17.49 -31.50 4.18
C LYS A 148 -17.15 -30.20 3.47
N LYS A 149 -16.80 -30.27 2.18
CA LYS A 149 -16.47 -29.09 1.37
C LYS A 149 -17.68 -28.16 1.22
N ILE A 150 -18.86 -28.70 0.89
CA ILE A 150 -20.10 -27.92 0.75
C ILE A 150 -20.50 -27.32 2.11
N THR A 151 -20.39 -28.10 3.19
CA THR A 151 -20.66 -27.62 4.56
C THR A 151 -19.76 -26.43 4.91
N SER A 152 -18.47 -26.51 4.57
CA SER A 152 -17.52 -25.42 4.81
C SER A 152 -17.86 -24.14 4.04
N GLN A 153 -18.31 -24.26 2.78
CA GLN A 153 -18.74 -23.12 1.97
C GLN A 153 -20.01 -22.47 2.54
N PHE A 154 -21.00 -23.27 2.92
CA PHE A 154 -22.21 -22.78 3.56
C PHE A 154 -21.89 -22.03 4.87
N LEU A 155 -21.06 -22.62 5.73
CA LEU A 155 -20.61 -22.00 6.98
C LEU A 155 -19.92 -20.65 6.74
N GLN A 156 -19.03 -20.56 5.74
CA GLN A 156 -18.34 -19.31 5.42
C GLN A 156 -19.32 -18.21 4.98
N GLN A 157 -20.26 -18.54 4.10
CA GLN A 157 -21.24 -17.58 3.61
C GLN A 157 -22.20 -17.12 4.73
N ASP A 158 -22.66 -18.05 5.56
CA ASP A 158 -23.58 -17.73 6.65
C ASP A 158 -22.87 -16.96 7.79
N SER A 159 -21.58 -17.26 8.03
CA SER A 159 -20.74 -16.48 8.94
C SER A 159 -20.52 -15.05 8.45
N LEU A 160 -20.43 -14.84 7.12
CA LEU A 160 -20.35 -13.49 6.55
C LEU A 160 -21.65 -12.70 6.76
N ASN A 161 -22.81 -13.36 6.62
CA ASN A 161 -24.10 -12.77 6.96
C ASN A 161 -24.14 -12.40 8.45
N LEU A 162 -23.69 -13.29 9.33
CA LEU A 162 -23.62 -13.04 10.77
C LEU A 162 -22.74 -11.83 11.11
N LYS A 163 -21.57 -11.68 10.48
CA LYS A 163 -20.71 -10.48 10.63
C LYS A 163 -21.41 -9.20 10.20
N THR A 164 -22.19 -9.26 9.13
CA THR A 164 -22.82 -8.09 8.51
C THR A 164 -24.06 -7.65 9.29
N LEU A 165 -24.91 -8.62 9.66
CA LEU A 165 -26.19 -8.39 10.32
C LEU A 165 -26.09 -8.32 11.85
N GLY A 166 -24.96 -8.75 12.42
CA GLY A 166 -24.67 -8.64 13.84
C GLY A 166 -25.42 -9.64 14.72
N GLU A 167 -25.51 -9.33 16.00
CA GLU A 167 -26.07 -10.20 17.05
C GLU A 167 -27.54 -10.56 16.84
N ASN A 168 -28.30 -9.74 16.11
CA ASN A 168 -29.71 -10.03 15.79
C ASN A 168 -29.86 -11.25 14.87
N TYR A 169 -28.83 -11.58 14.09
CA TYR A 169 -28.83 -12.75 13.21
C TYR A 169 -28.37 -14.04 13.93
N LEU A 170 -27.86 -13.93 15.16
CA LEU A 170 -27.29 -15.05 15.90
C LEU A 170 -28.25 -16.24 16.07
N PRO A 171 -29.56 -16.06 16.40
CA PRO A 171 -30.49 -17.19 16.48
C PRO A 171 -30.71 -17.87 15.12
N ILE A 172 -30.77 -17.07 14.05
CA ILE A 172 -30.99 -17.56 12.67
C ILE A 172 -29.76 -18.35 12.22
N PHE A 173 -28.55 -17.83 12.45
CA PHE A 173 -27.30 -18.53 12.16
C PHE A 173 -27.24 -19.89 12.88
N ASN A 174 -27.51 -19.93 14.18
CA ASN A 174 -27.49 -21.18 14.95
C ASN A 174 -28.50 -22.20 14.43
N GLN A 175 -29.70 -21.74 14.07
CA GLN A 175 -30.72 -22.58 13.46
C GLN A 175 -30.29 -23.09 12.08
N ASN A 176 -29.75 -22.22 11.23
CA ASN A 176 -29.27 -22.58 9.89
C ASN A 176 -28.21 -23.68 9.95
N GLN A 177 -27.20 -23.53 10.82
CA GLN A 177 -26.14 -24.53 10.98
C GLN A 177 -26.70 -25.85 11.52
N TYR A 178 -27.60 -25.79 12.51
CA TYR A 178 -28.25 -26.97 13.05
C TYR A 178 -29.08 -27.72 12.00
N GLU A 179 -29.93 -27.01 11.24
CA GLU A 179 -30.79 -27.63 10.23
C GLU A 179 -29.99 -28.20 9.07
N TYR A 180 -28.99 -27.46 8.57
CA TYR A 180 -28.18 -27.87 7.44
C TYR A 180 -27.40 -29.16 7.76
N ILE A 181 -26.66 -29.18 8.88
CA ILE A 181 -25.83 -30.33 9.24
C ILE A 181 -26.68 -31.55 9.60
N ASN A 182 -27.86 -31.37 10.22
CA ASN A 182 -28.73 -32.49 10.52
C ASN A 182 -29.35 -33.16 9.28
N LYS A 183 -29.53 -32.42 8.18
CA LYS A 183 -30.04 -32.94 6.91
C LYS A 183 -29.01 -33.79 6.13
N LEU A 184 -27.75 -33.83 6.55
CA LEU A 184 -26.72 -34.65 5.90
C LEU A 184 -26.99 -36.16 6.11
N PRO A 185 -27.19 -36.95 5.04
CA PRO A 185 -27.73 -38.32 5.15
C PRO A 185 -26.73 -39.37 5.67
N ASP A 186 -25.42 -39.12 5.60
CA ASP A 186 -24.38 -40.14 5.83
C ASP A 186 -23.54 -39.93 7.10
N LEU A 187 -23.98 -39.05 8.01
CA LEU A 187 -23.28 -38.76 9.26
C LEU A 187 -23.96 -39.40 10.46
N GLU A 188 -23.16 -40.06 11.30
CA GLU A 188 -23.62 -40.57 12.59
C GLU A 188 -24.04 -39.41 13.52
N PRO A 189 -25.01 -39.62 14.44
CA PRO A 189 -25.51 -38.56 15.32
C PRO A 189 -24.41 -37.83 16.12
N GLN A 190 -23.38 -38.55 16.54
CA GLN A 190 -22.25 -37.95 17.27
C GLN A 190 -21.40 -37.03 16.39
N GLN A 191 -21.17 -37.41 15.13
CA GLN A 191 -20.42 -36.60 14.17
C GLN A 191 -21.18 -35.31 13.82
N LYS A 192 -22.51 -35.41 13.63
CA LYS A 192 -23.37 -34.24 13.41
C LYS A 192 -23.29 -33.25 14.58
N LYS A 193 -23.38 -33.76 15.81
CA LYS A 193 -23.28 -32.95 17.02
C LYS A 193 -21.95 -32.21 17.12
N GLN A 194 -20.84 -32.89 16.81
CA GLN A 194 -19.51 -32.27 16.79
C GLN A 194 -19.42 -31.17 15.73
N LEU A 195 -19.81 -31.44 14.49
CA LEU A 195 -19.77 -30.47 13.39
C LEU A 195 -20.64 -29.24 13.67
N ILE A 196 -21.84 -29.42 14.25
CA ILE A 196 -22.70 -28.30 14.67
C ILE A 196 -21.97 -27.43 15.71
N SER A 197 -21.34 -28.05 16.71
CA SER A 197 -20.61 -27.32 17.75
C SER A 197 -19.44 -26.53 17.16
N GLU A 198 -18.68 -27.13 16.25
CA GLU A 198 -17.54 -26.49 15.57
C GLU A 198 -18.00 -25.31 14.68
N ALA A 199 -19.06 -25.52 13.89
CA ALA A 199 -19.65 -24.50 13.03
C ALA A 199 -20.18 -23.30 13.83
N ILE A 200 -20.91 -23.56 14.92
CA ILE A 200 -21.42 -22.52 15.81
C ILE A 200 -20.27 -21.74 16.45
N ALA A 201 -19.27 -22.44 17.00
CA ALA A 201 -18.12 -21.80 17.63
C ALA A 201 -17.33 -20.93 16.64
N PHE A 202 -17.18 -21.38 15.40
CA PHE A 202 -16.55 -20.60 14.33
C PHE A 202 -17.32 -19.30 14.06
N GLY A 203 -18.62 -19.37 13.77
CA GLY A 203 -19.41 -18.17 13.47
C GLY A 203 -19.47 -17.19 14.64
N HIS A 204 -19.63 -17.70 15.86
CA HIS A 204 -19.62 -16.88 17.07
C HIS A 204 -18.27 -16.20 17.32
N LYS A 205 -17.15 -16.88 17.05
CA LYS A 205 -15.81 -16.28 17.11
C LYS A 205 -15.68 -15.12 16.11
N GLU A 206 -16.12 -15.34 14.88
CA GLU A 206 -16.06 -14.35 13.82
C GLU A 206 -16.94 -13.11 14.10
N LEU A 207 -18.13 -13.33 14.67
CA LEU A 207 -18.98 -12.25 15.18
C LEU A 207 -18.31 -11.52 16.34
N GLY A 208 -17.76 -12.27 17.31
CA GLY A 208 -17.10 -11.71 18.48
C GLY A 208 -15.96 -10.74 18.10
N GLN A 209 -15.11 -11.12 17.15
CA GLN A 209 -14.07 -10.24 16.62
C GLN A 209 -14.63 -8.92 16.09
N THR A 210 -15.75 -8.99 15.36
CA THR A 210 -16.40 -7.82 14.74
C THR A 210 -17.06 -6.91 15.77
N ILE A 211 -17.74 -7.50 16.76
CA ILE A 211 -18.41 -6.74 17.82
C ILE A 211 -17.38 -6.01 18.69
N ILE A 212 -16.24 -6.64 19.01
CA ILE A 212 -15.20 -6.02 19.87
C ILE A 212 -14.73 -4.67 19.32
N ASP A 213 -14.51 -4.58 18.01
CA ASP A 213 -13.98 -3.35 17.41
C ASP A 213 -15.00 -2.20 17.43
N LYS A 214 -16.31 -2.52 17.44
CA LYS A 214 -17.41 -1.54 17.45
C LYS A 214 -17.93 -1.22 18.85
N SER A 215 -18.11 -2.25 19.67
CA SER A 215 -18.70 -2.19 21.01
C SER A 215 -18.18 -3.35 21.87
N PRO A 216 -17.00 -3.20 22.50
CA PRO A 216 -16.41 -4.25 23.33
C PRO A 216 -17.30 -4.60 24.55
N GLU A 217 -18.09 -3.64 25.04
CA GLU A 217 -19.08 -3.87 26.11
C GLU A 217 -20.19 -4.83 25.69
N LEU A 218 -20.69 -4.70 24.46
CA LEU A 218 -21.69 -5.62 23.90
C LEU A 218 -21.10 -7.03 23.80
N PHE A 219 -19.86 -7.18 23.36
CA PHE A 219 -19.18 -8.48 23.37
C PHE A 219 -19.13 -9.07 24.78
N THR A 220 -18.67 -8.31 25.77
CA THR A 220 -18.61 -8.76 27.17
C THR A 220 -20.00 -9.17 27.69
N LYS A 221 -21.05 -8.43 27.34
CA LYS A 221 -22.44 -8.76 27.70
C LYS A 221 -22.88 -10.08 27.07
N LEU A 222 -22.69 -10.26 25.77
CA LEU A 222 -23.10 -11.48 25.05
C LEU A 222 -22.37 -12.73 25.56
N VAL A 223 -21.09 -12.60 25.91
CA VAL A 223 -20.32 -13.68 26.53
C VAL A 223 -20.86 -14.01 27.93
N LYS A 224 -21.11 -13.01 28.78
CA LYS A 224 -21.67 -13.22 30.14
C LYS A 224 -23.07 -13.84 30.12
N GLU A 225 -23.89 -13.47 29.14
CA GLU A 225 -25.23 -14.03 28.93
C GLU A 225 -25.20 -15.44 28.31
N GLY A 226 -24.02 -15.98 27.98
CA GLY A 226 -23.89 -17.30 27.35
C GLY A 226 -24.40 -17.35 25.92
N LYS A 227 -24.58 -16.20 25.25
CA LYS A 227 -25.05 -16.13 23.86
C LYS A 227 -23.96 -16.50 22.85
N LEU A 228 -22.69 -16.24 23.19
CA LEU A 228 -21.55 -16.64 22.35
C LEU A 228 -20.91 -17.92 22.88
N THR A 229 -21.19 -19.03 22.20
CA THR A 229 -20.42 -20.28 22.31
C THR A 229 -19.03 -20.10 21.71
N LEU A 230 -17.98 -20.17 22.53
CA LEU A 230 -16.59 -20.05 22.11
C LEU A 230 -15.79 -21.23 22.69
N ASP A 231 -14.81 -21.73 21.94
CA ASP A 231 -13.81 -22.63 22.50
C ASP A 231 -12.89 -21.88 23.50
N ASN A 232 -12.24 -22.62 24.41
CA ASN A 232 -11.43 -22.03 25.48
C ASN A 232 -10.34 -21.06 24.97
N LYS A 233 -9.72 -21.37 23.83
CA LYS A 233 -8.66 -20.54 23.25
C LYS A 233 -9.27 -19.26 22.69
N SER A 234 -10.31 -19.36 21.87
CA SER A 234 -10.99 -18.19 21.30
C SER A 234 -11.64 -17.31 22.37
N PHE A 235 -12.17 -17.90 23.44
CA PHE A 235 -12.69 -17.15 24.59
C PHE A 235 -11.60 -16.27 25.21
N ALA A 236 -10.44 -16.86 25.56
CA ALA A 236 -9.35 -16.12 26.18
C ALA A 236 -8.81 -15.00 25.27
N GLU A 237 -8.60 -15.29 23.98
CA GLU A 237 -8.13 -14.33 22.99
C GLU A 237 -9.08 -13.13 22.82
N LEU A 238 -10.38 -13.41 22.67
CA LEU A 238 -11.37 -12.35 22.42
C LEU A 238 -11.67 -11.54 23.68
N VAL A 239 -11.67 -12.14 24.87
CA VAL A 239 -11.81 -11.40 26.13
C VAL A 239 -10.63 -10.45 26.35
N ASP A 240 -9.39 -10.90 26.10
CA ASP A 240 -8.22 -10.01 26.18
C ASP A 240 -8.30 -8.86 25.16
N LYS A 241 -8.68 -9.16 23.91
CA LYS A 241 -8.89 -8.13 22.88
C LYS A 241 -9.97 -7.13 23.28
N ALA A 242 -11.10 -7.60 23.82
CA ALA A 242 -12.19 -6.75 24.29
C ALA A 242 -11.74 -5.82 25.43
N ASN A 243 -11.04 -6.37 26.42
CA ASN A 243 -10.53 -5.60 27.55
C ASN A 243 -9.55 -4.51 27.09
N LYS A 244 -8.61 -4.84 26.20
CA LYS A 244 -7.69 -3.85 25.60
C LYS A 244 -8.46 -2.77 24.85
N LYS A 245 -9.48 -3.14 24.07
CA LYS A 245 -10.26 -2.17 23.32
C LYS A 245 -11.09 -1.25 24.23
N THR A 246 -11.65 -1.77 25.31
CA THR A 246 -12.32 -0.98 26.34
C THR A 246 -11.35 -0.01 27.03
N GLU A 247 -10.14 -0.46 27.37
CA GLU A 247 -9.08 0.39 27.93
C GLU A 247 -8.71 1.53 26.97
N GLU A 248 -8.47 1.21 25.69
CA GLU A 248 -8.20 2.20 24.63
C GLU A 248 -9.32 3.24 24.49
N ASN A 249 -10.57 2.79 24.39
CA ASN A 249 -11.73 3.68 24.27
C ASN A 249 -11.87 4.59 25.49
N THR A 250 -11.64 4.05 26.69
CA THR A 250 -11.66 4.80 27.94
C THR A 250 -10.59 5.89 27.93
N PHE A 251 -9.36 5.55 27.55
CA PHE A 251 -8.26 6.52 27.49
C PHE A 251 -8.50 7.60 26.44
N ASN A 252 -9.12 7.25 25.30
CA ASN A 252 -9.49 8.23 24.27
C ASN A 252 -10.52 9.24 24.79
N ILE A 253 -11.56 8.79 25.51
CA ILE A 253 -12.55 9.68 26.13
C ILE A 253 -11.89 10.63 27.13
N LEU A 254 -11.01 10.10 27.99
CA LEU A 254 -10.33 10.88 29.03
C LEU A 254 -9.29 11.86 28.46
N SER A 255 -8.73 11.58 27.28
CA SER A 255 -7.72 12.41 26.61
C SER A 255 -8.26 13.24 25.44
N GLU A 256 -9.57 13.25 25.22
CA GLU A 256 -10.22 13.92 24.09
C GLU A 256 -9.84 15.40 23.96
N GLY A 257 -9.68 16.11 25.07
CA GLY A 257 -9.27 17.53 25.09
C GLY A 257 -7.86 17.81 24.57
N LEU A 258 -7.07 16.76 24.29
CA LEU A 258 -5.77 16.88 23.63
C LEU A 258 -5.90 16.69 22.10
N THR A 259 -7.08 16.44 21.56
CA THR A 259 -7.28 16.32 20.11
C THR A 259 -7.06 17.66 19.44
N VAL A 260 -6.29 17.68 18.36
CA VAL A 260 -5.94 18.90 17.62
C VAL A 260 -7.00 19.17 16.57
N GLU A 261 -7.63 20.33 16.67
CA GLU A 261 -8.52 20.90 15.67
C GLU A 261 -7.83 22.09 14.98
N ALA A 262 -7.77 22.03 13.65
CA ALA A 262 -7.07 23.03 12.85
C ALA A 262 -7.68 24.43 13.01
N GLY A 263 -6.83 25.43 13.26
CA GLY A 263 -7.27 26.82 13.46
C GLY A 263 -7.91 27.13 14.82
N VAL A 264 -8.16 26.12 15.66
CA VAL A 264 -8.79 26.26 16.98
C VAL A 264 -7.80 25.90 18.11
N SER A 265 -7.06 24.81 17.93
CA SER A 265 -6.18 24.28 18.97
C SER A 265 -4.89 25.09 19.12
N THR A 266 -4.57 25.49 20.36
CA THR A 266 -3.33 26.19 20.69
C THR A 266 -2.45 25.36 21.62
N PRO A 267 -1.12 25.58 21.64
CA PRO A 267 -0.24 24.90 22.58
C PRO A 267 -0.68 25.08 24.05
N LEU A 268 -1.17 26.28 24.40
CA LEU A 268 -1.67 26.58 25.73
C LEU A 268 -2.94 25.79 26.06
N ALA A 269 -3.89 25.69 25.12
CA ALA A 269 -5.11 24.92 25.31
C ALA A 269 -4.80 23.43 25.55
N ILE A 270 -3.91 22.84 24.74
CA ILE A 270 -3.46 21.44 24.91
C ILE A 270 -2.75 21.25 26.25
N GLN A 271 -1.88 22.18 26.63
CA GLN A 271 -1.16 22.12 27.91
C GLN A 271 -2.11 22.21 29.12
N ASN A 272 -3.15 23.04 29.03
CA ASN A 272 -4.19 23.15 30.05
C ASN A 272 -5.03 21.88 30.14
N ALA A 273 -5.49 21.35 29.00
CA ALA A 273 -6.25 20.09 28.96
C ALA A 273 -5.43 18.91 29.52
N TYR A 274 -4.14 18.84 29.17
CA TYR A 274 -3.20 17.87 29.73
C TYR A 274 -3.09 17.99 31.26
N ASN A 275 -2.90 19.21 31.79
CA ASN A 275 -2.78 19.43 33.23
C ASN A 275 -4.08 19.05 33.96
N GLN A 276 -5.24 19.37 33.39
CA GLN A 276 -6.54 18.98 33.94
C GLN A 276 -6.74 17.46 33.93
N ALA A 277 -6.35 16.77 32.85
CA ALA A 277 -6.42 15.32 32.77
C ALA A 277 -5.43 14.64 33.73
N LYS A 278 -4.21 15.18 33.89
CA LYS A 278 -3.20 14.68 34.83
C LYS A 278 -3.65 14.85 36.29
N ALA A 279 -4.35 15.94 36.58
CA ALA A 279 -4.95 16.21 37.90
C ALA A 279 -6.26 15.44 38.14
N GLY A 280 -6.81 14.75 37.13
CA GLY A 280 -8.09 14.06 37.22
C GLY A 280 -9.30 15.01 37.33
N THR A 281 -9.16 16.28 36.98
CA THR A 281 -10.22 17.30 37.10
C THR A 281 -11.00 17.51 35.81
N PHE A 282 -10.39 17.26 34.65
CA PHE A 282 -11.03 17.31 33.32
C PHE A 282 -11.88 18.56 33.07
N GLY A 283 -11.45 19.72 33.58
CA GLY A 283 -12.19 20.98 33.43
C GLY A 283 -13.56 20.99 34.12
N GLY A 284 -13.82 20.06 35.05
CA GLY A 284 -15.09 19.90 35.74
C GLY A 284 -16.08 18.93 35.07
N ASP A 285 -15.66 18.20 34.01
CA ASP A 285 -16.50 17.19 33.37
C ASP A 285 -16.75 15.99 34.32
N VAL A 286 -17.94 15.98 34.91
CA VAL A 286 -18.37 14.98 35.89
C VAL A 286 -18.30 13.55 35.33
N ASN A 287 -18.59 13.35 34.05
CA ASN A 287 -18.56 12.03 33.43
C ASN A 287 -17.12 11.52 33.33
N LYS A 288 -16.19 12.36 32.85
CA LYS A 288 -14.76 12.00 32.76
C LYS A 288 -14.13 11.80 34.13
N ILE A 289 -14.50 12.62 35.12
CA ILE A 289 -14.07 12.43 36.52
C ILE A 289 -14.52 11.06 37.03
N ASN A 290 -15.78 10.68 36.81
CA ASN A 290 -16.30 9.38 37.25
C ASN A 290 -15.59 8.21 36.56
N ILE A 291 -15.38 8.30 35.24
CA ILE A 291 -14.65 7.28 34.47
C ILE A 291 -13.22 7.13 35.02
N PHE A 292 -12.50 8.24 35.21
CA PHE A 292 -11.13 8.23 35.73
C PHE A 292 -11.04 7.67 37.15
N ASN A 293 -12.01 8.01 38.01
CA ASN A 293 -12.05 7.52 39.38
C ASN A 293 -12.28 6.00 39.46
N ASN A 294 -13.00 5.43 38.49
CA ASN A 294 -13.25 4.00 38.40
C ASN A 294 -12.06 3.18 37.87
N LEU A 295 -11.03 3.83 37.30
CA LEU A 295 -9.82 3.15 36.86
C LEU A 295 -9.05 2.55 38.05
N GLN A 296 -8.58 1.31 37.89
CA GLN A 296 -7.69 0.67 38.84
C GLN A 296 -6.32 1.38 38.87
N PRO A 297 -5.53 1.25 39.96
CA PRO A 297 -4.22 1.91 40.05
C PRO A 297 -3.29 1.61 38.87
N GLY A 298 -3.25 0.37 38.40
CA GLY A 298 -2.45 -0.01 37.22
C GLY A 298 -2.97 0.61 35.91
N GLU A 299 -4.28 0.74 35.75
CA GLU A 299 -4.90 1.38 34.58
C GLU A 299 -4.64 2.90 34.57
N LYS A 300 -4.62 3.54 35.75
CA LYS A 300 -4.24 4.96 35.86
C LYS A 300 -2.80 5.20 35.42
N THR A 301 -1.87 4.32 35.77
CA THR A 301 -0.48 4.41 35.29
C THR A 301 -0.41 4.33 33.77
N LYS A 302 -1.06 3.34 33.16
CA LYS A 302 -1.13 3.22 31.69
C LYS A 302 -1.81 4.41 31.03
N PHE A 303 -2.89 4.92 31.61
CA PHE A 303 -3.56 6.12 31.13
C PHE A 303 -2.60 7.31 31.09
N PHE A 304 -1.81 7.51 32.15
CA PHE A 304 -0.84 8.59 32.18
C PHE A 304 0.26 8.45 31.13
N GLU A 305 0.74 7.23 30.86
CA GLU A 305 1.68 6.97 29.76
C GLU A 305 1.06 7.30 28.38
N ALA A 306 -0.20 6.88 28.17
CA ALA A 306 -0.95 7.19 26.96
C ALA A 306 -1.21 8.69 26.80
N LEU A 307 -1.53 9.39 27.90
CA LEU A 307 -1.76 10.83 27.95
C LEU A 307 -0.47 11.61 27.62
N ASP A 308 0.67 11.20 28.18
CA ASP A 308 1.97 11.81 27.90
C ASP A 308 2.36 11.62 26.42
N LYS A 309 2.07 10.45 25.84
CA LYS A 309 2.24 10.18 24.42
C LYS A 309 1.34 11.08 23.57
N LYS A 310 0.04 11.15 23.89
CA LYS A 310 -0.94 11.97 23.17
C LYS A 310 -0.54 13.44 23.17
N LYS A 311 -0.07 13.98 24.31
CA LYS A 311 0.44 15.36 24.41
C LYS A 311 1.55 15.65 23.40
N ARG A 312 2.54 14.75 23.29
CA ARG A 312 3.66 14.93 22.34
C ARG A 312 3.16 14.92 20.90
N GLU A 313 2.26 13.99 20.57
CA GLU A 313 1.63 13.89 19.26
C GLU A 313 0.85 15.17 18.92
N SER A 314 0.05 15.69 19.86
CA SER A 314 -0.73 16.91 19.66
C SER A 314 0.15 18.14 19.43
N PHE A 315 1.27 18.30 20.15
CA PHE A 315 2.19 19.40 19.88
C PHE A 315 2.88 19.30 18.52
N ALA A 316 3.28 18.09 18.12
CA ALA A 316 3.83 17.87 16.79
C ALA A 316 2.80 18.23 15.70
N GLU A 317 1.55 17.81 15.88
CA GLU A 317 0.46 18.10 14.96
C GLU A 317 0.15 19.60 14.86
N ILE A 318 0.10 20.33 15.98
CA ILE A 318 -0.06 21.80 15.97
C ILE A 318 1.04 22.47 15.15
N ASN A 319 2.30 22.05 15.32
CA ASN A 319 3.41 22.61 14.56
C ASN A 319 3.29 22.31 13.05
N ASN A 320 2.85 21.10 12.69
CA ASN A 320 2.60 20.71 11.31
C ASN A 320 1.49 21.55 10.68
N VAL A 321 0.35 21.68 11.36
CA VAL A 321 -0.80 22.48 10.93
C VAL A 321 -0.42 23.96 10.77
N ASN A 322 0.25 24.56 11.77
CA ASN A 322 0.70 25.94 11.70
C ASN A 322 1.68 26.16 10.54
N THR A 323 2.60 25.22 10.31
CA THR A 323 3.54 25.29 9.17
C THR A 323 2.79 25.23 7.84
N ALA A 324 1.79 24.34 7.72
CA ALA A 324 0.96 24.23 6.52
C ALA A 324 0.18 25.54 6.24
N ILE A 325 -0.48 26.10 7.26
CA ILE A 325 -1.20 27.37 7.17
C ILE A 325 -0.27 28.51 6.74
N MET A 326 0.91 28.62 7.37
CA MET A 326 1.87 29.66 7.02
C MET A 326 2.38 29.50 5.58
N ASN A 327 2.61 28.27 5.13
CA ASN A 327 2.99 28.03 3.73
C ASN A 327 1.85 28.37 2.76
N GLU A 328 0.60 28.10 3.11
CA GLU A 328 -0.57 28.48 2.31
C GLU A 328 -0.67 30.00 2.18
N ARG A 329 -0.61 30.74 3.29
CA ARG A 329 -0.61 32.22 3.32
C ARG A 329 0.48 32.80 2.44
N ARG A 330 1.70 32.25 2.48
CA ARG A 330 2.81 32.65 1.59
C ARG A 330 2.50 32.43 0.11
N ASN A 331 1.89 31.31 -0.26
CA ASN A 331 1.53 31.07 -1.66
C ASN A 331 0.48 32.06 -2.14
N VAL A 332 -0.51 32.38 -1.30
CA VAL A 332 -1.51 33.41 -1.61
C VAL A 332 -0.82 34.76 -1.83
N ALA A 333 0.10 35.15 -0.94
CA ALA A 333 0.87 36.38 -1.08
C ALA A 333 1.72 36.41 -2.35
N ILE A 334 2.40 35.31 -2.70
CA ILE A 334 3.18 35.17 -3.94
C ILE A 334 2.27 35.31 -5.16
N ASN A 335 1.16 34.57 -5.22
CA ASN A 335 0.23 34.61 -6.36
C ASN A 335 -0.40 36.00 -6.52
N ASN A 336 -0.75 36.66 -5.42
CA ASN A 336 -1.23 38.03 -5.45
C ASN A 336 -0.13 39.02 -5.90
N SER A 337 1.12 38.80 -5.49
CA SER A 337 2.27 39.59 -5.96
C SER A 337 2.45 39.46 -7.48
N VAL A 338 2.30 38.25 -8.04
CA VAL A 338 2.32 38.02 -9.50
C VAL A 338 1.23 38.84 -10.19
N ARG A 339 -0.01 38.78 -9.69
CA ARG A 339 -1.14 39.55 -10.25
C ARG A 339 -0.93 41.06 -10.19
N VAL A 340 -0.31 41.57 -9.13
CA VAL A 340 0.09 43.00 -9.04
C VAL A 340 1.11 43.31 -10.12
N TYR A 341 2.10 42.44 -10.34
CA TYR A 341 3.12 42.62 -11.36
C TYR A 341 2.58 42.54 -12.79
N ASP A 342 1.61 41.67 -13.05
CA ASP A 342 0.93 41.61 -14.35
C ASP A 342 0.20 42.93 -14.65
N THR A 343 -0.44 43.52 -13.64
CA THR A 343 -1.06 44.85 -13.76
C THR A 343 -0.01 45.93 -14.04
N PHE A 344 1.11 45.91 -13.29
CA PHE A 344 2.22 46.83 -13.50
C PHE A 344 2.77 46.74 -14.94
N LYS A 345 2.92 45.53 -15.48
CA LYS A 345 3.39 45.31 -16.86
C LYS A 345 2.44 45.93 -17.90
N THR A 346 1.13 45.89 -17.67
CA THR A 346 0.14 46.48 -18.58
C THR A 346 0.11 48.01 -18.47
N ASN A 347 0.22 48.55 -17.26
CA ASN A 347 -0.08 49.96 -16.99
C ASN A 347 1.17 50.84 -16.77
N GLY A 348 2.35 50.23 -16.60
CA GLY A 348 3.60 50.91 -16.24
C GLY A 348 3.68 51.39 -14.78
N VAL A 349 2.63 51.18 -13.98
CA VAL A 349 2.52 51.66 -12.59
C VAL A 349 1.94 50.63 -11.65
N ILE A 350 2.41 50.64 -10.40
CA ILE A 350 1.84 49.83 -9.33
C ILE A 350 0.62 50.59 -8.81
N ASP A 351 -0.57 50.21 -9.27
CA ASP A 351 -1.83 50.87 -8.93
C ASP A 351 -2.30 50.47 -7.52
N LYS A 352 -2.38 51.44 -6.61
CA LYS A 352 -2.86 51.24 -5.23
C LYS A 352 -4.28 50.67 -5.15
N LEU A 353 -5.21 51.11 -6.01
CA LEU A 353 -6.56 50.57 -6.06
C LEU A 353 -6.54 49.11 -6.50
N LYS A 354 -5.69 48.77 -7.48
CA LYS A 354 -5.55 47.38 -7.92
C LYS A 354 -4.91 46.48 -6.87
N VAL A 355 -3.90 46.96 -6.15
CA VAL A 355 -3.30 46.25 -5.00
C VAL A 355 -4.37 45.94 -3.95
N ASN A 356 -5.22 46.93 -3.61
CA ASN A 356 -6.33 46.73 -2.67
C ASN A 356 -7.35 45.69 -3.18
N GLN A 357 -7.69 45.71 -4.46
CA GLN A 357 -8.59 44.71 -5.07
C GLN A 357 -7.98 43.29 -5.08
N ILE A 358 -6.69 43.16 -5.36
CA ILE A 358 -6.01 41.86 -5.49
C ILE A 358 -5.85 41.19 -4.11
N PHE A 359 -5.40 41.95 -3.11
CA PHE A 359 -5.18 41.43 -1.76
C PHE A 359 -6.45 41.42 -0.89
N GLY A 360 -7.49 42.19 -1.25
CA GLY A 360 -8.76 42.23 -0.53
C GLY A 360 -8.63 42.65 0.95
N GLU A 361 -9.59 42.20 1.75
CA GLU A 361 -9.65 42.37 3.21
C GLU A 361 -9.01 41.17 3.95
N ASN A 362 -7.89 40.65 3.44
CA ASN A 362 -7.15 39.59 4.13
C ASN A 362 -6.66 40.08 5.50
N THR A 363 -6.87 39.25 6.52
CA THR A 363 -6.52 39.53 7.92
C THR A 363 -5.28 38.79 8.41
N ASP A 364 -4.66 37.96 7.56
CA ASP A 364 -3.40 37.31 7.92
C ASP A 364 -2.21 38.27 7.79
N ASP A 365 -1.30 38.11 8.74
CA ASP A 365 -0.08 38.90 8.91
C ASP A 365 0.75 39.03 7.63
N ILE A 366 0.92 37.94 6.87
CA ILE A 366 1.74 37.94 5.65
C ILE A 366 1.07 38.73 4.53
N ASN A 367 -0.21 38.46 4.23
CA ASN A 367 -0.90 39.15 3.13
C ASN A 367 -1.15 40.62 3.48
N THR A 368 -1.46 40.96 4.73
CA THR A 368 -1.58 42.36 5.17
C THR A 368 -0.25 43.10 5.03
N ALA A 369 0.87 42.51 5.49
CA ALA A 369 2.19 43.12 5.34
C ALA A 369 2.60 43.28 3.86
N THR A 370 2.34 42.27 3.03
CA THR A 370 2.64 42.31 1.58
C THR A 370 1.85 43.40 0.89
N LYS A 371 0.54 43.49 1.16
CA LYS A 371 -0.35 44.56 0.65
C LYS A 371 0.21 45.94 0.99
N GLN A 372 0.55 46.17 2.27
CA GLN A 372 1.07 47.46 2.71
C GLN A 372 2.39 47.82 2.01
N GLN A 373 3.32 46.87 1.87
CA GLN A 373 4.59 47.13 1.20
C GLN A 373 4.42 47.45 -0.30
N PHE A 374 3.44 46.86 -0.99
CA PHE A 374 3.11 47.27 -2.37
C PHE A 374 2.49 48.67 -2.44
N ILE A 375 1.67 49.05 -1.46
CA ILE A 375 1.14 50.42 -1.35
C ILE A 375 2.29 51.42 -1.15
N ASP A 376 3.23 51.12 -0.26
CA ASP A 376 4.40 51.96 -0.02
C ASP A 376 5.25 52.08 -1.29
N LEU A 377 5.40 50.99 -2.03
CA LEU A 377 6.12 50.96 -3.31
C LEU A 377 5.42 51.82 -4.38
N SER A 378 4.09 51.76 -4.46
CA SER A 378 3.27 52.62 -5.32
C SER A 378 3.45 54.11 -4.98
N THR A 379 3.47 54.46 -3.69
CA THR A 379 3.72 55.83 -3.24
C THR A 379 5.12 56.31 -3.62
N LYS A 380 6.16 55.50 -3.39
CA LYS A 380 7.53 55.82 -3.83
C LYS A 380 7.62 56.03 -5.34
N GLN A 381 6.88 55.24 -6.12
CA GLN A 381 6.80 55.42 -7.57
C GLN A 381 6.19 56.78 -7.93
N GLY A 382 5.04 57.13 -7.35
CA GLY A 382 4.37 58.41 -7.58
C GLY A 382 5.20 59.63 -7.18
N ASN A 383 6.06 59.48 -6.17
CA ASN A 383 6.99 60.51 -5.72
C ASN A 383 8.31 60.57 -6.53
N ASN A 384 8.49 59.71 -7.54
CA ASN A 384 9.74 59.55 -8.29
C ASN A 384 10.96 59.18 -7.41
N GLU A 385 10.75 58.44 -6.32
CA GLU A 385 11.80 58.01 -5.40
C GLU A 385 12.46 56.69 -5.83
N LEU A 386 11.87 55.97 -6.78
CA LEU A 386 12.37 54.67 -7.24
C LEU A 386 13.49 54.83 -8.26
N LYS A 387 14.69 54.38 -7.88
CA LYS A 387 15.85 54.34 -8.77
C LYS A 387 15.87 53.04 -9.57
N LYS A 388 16.18 53.14 -10.86
CA LYS A 388 16.39 51.97 -11.75
C LYS A 388 17.80 51.40 -11.62
N ILE A 389 18.20 51.05 -10.40
CA ILE A 389 19.54 50.54 -10.09
C ILE A 389 19.43 49.05 -9.71
N SER A 390 20.28 48.23 -10.32
CA SER A 390 20.40 46.79 -10.04
C SER A 390 21.79 46.52 -9.50
N ASN A 391 21.91 46.11 -8.24
CA ASN A 391 23.19 45.74 -7.64
C ASN A 391 23.38 44.22 -7.76
N TYR A 392 24.37 43.79 -8.53
CA TYR A 392 24.59 42.38 -8.85
C TYR A 392 24.78 41.52 -7.61
N TYR A 393 25.64 41.92 -6.67
CA TYR A 393 25.98 41.12 -5.49
C TYR A 393 24.79 40.94 -4.55
N LYS A 394 24.05 42.02 -4.27
CA LYS A 394 22.80 41.95 -3.49
C LYS A 394 21.79 41.03 -4.18
N ASN A 395 21.61 41.18 -5.49
CA ASN A 395 20.68 40.36 -6.25
C ASN A 395 21.09 38.87 -6.29
N ASN A 396 22.38 38.57 -6.38
CA ASN A 396 22.88 37.20 -6.34
C ASN A 396 22.65 36.57 -4.97
N GLU A 397 22.89 37.32 -3.89
CA GLU A 397 22.64 36.85 -2.53
C GLU A 397 21.14 36.56 -2.29
N ILE A 398 20.23 37.47 -2.71
CA ILE A 398 18.78 37.23 -2.63
C ILE A 398 18.38 35.99 -3.42
N THR A 399 18.89 35.84 -4.64
CA THR A 399 18.62 34.67 -5.50
C THR A 399 19.02 33.36 -4.81
N ASN A 400 20.23 33.31 -4.25
CA ASN A 400 20.73 32.14 -3.53
C ASN A 400 19.89 31.83 -2.28
N LYS A 401 19.52 32.86 -1.51
CA LYS A 401 18.65 32.72 -0.32
C LYS A 401 17.25 32.20 -0.68
N ILE A 402 16.67 32.63 -1.80
CA ILE A 402 15.39 32.07 -2.30
C ILE A 402 15.55 30.60 -2.67
N LEU A 403 16.58 30.26 -3.47
CA LEU A 403 16.82 28.88 -3.90
C LEU A 403 17.16 27.93 -2.74
N ASN A 404 17.74 28.46 -1.66
CA ASN A 404 18.00 27.72 -0.42
C ASN A 404 16.83 27.72 0.57
N SER A 405 15.67 28.26 0.18
CA SER A 405 14.46 28.34 1.03
C SER A 405 14.65 29.15 2.31
N GLU A 406 15.66 30.02 2.37
CA GLU A 406 15.85 31.01 3.44
C GLU A 406 14.87 32.17 3.29
N ILE A 407 14.57 32.55 2.04
CA ILE A 407 13.52 33.52 1.69
C ILE A 407 12.37 32.77 1.03
N LYS A 408 11.16 32.91 1.59
CA LYS A 408 9.98 32.14 1.16
C LYS A 408 8.85 33.00 0.59
N ASP A 409 8.99 34.32 0.63
CA ASP A 409 8.05 35.30 0.11
C ASP A 409 8.77 36.65 -0.10
N ILE A 410 8.06 37.63 -0.65
CA ILE A 410 8.64 38.90 -1.10
C ILE A 410 8.68 39.98 0.00
N SER A 411 7.91 39.80 1.08
CA SER A 411 7.58 40.83 2.07
C SER A 411 8.14 40.57 3.46
N THR A 412 8.57 39.34 3.76
CA THR A 412 9.24 38.99 5.01
C THR A 412 10.65 39.62 5.06
N PRO A 413 10.99 40.39 6.12
CA PRO A 413 12.32 40.97 6.27
C PRO A 413 13.43 39.94 6.54
N PHE A 414 14.62 40.18 5.99
CA PHE A 414 15.85 39.42 6.21
C PHE A 414 17.07 40.35 6.08
N VAL A 415 18.24 39.89 6.50
CA VAL A 415 19.50 40.65 6.46
C VAL A 415 20.36 40.14 5.30
N LEU A 416 20.94 41.07 4.52
CA LEU A 416 21.99 40.77 3.53
C LEU A 416 23.37 41.10 4.07
N SER A 417 24.41 40.59 3.42
CA SER A 417 25.79 40.91 3.77
C SER A 417 26.06 42.43 3.70
N GLY A 418 26.54 43.00 4.81
CA GLY A 418 26.81 44.44 4.94
C GLY A 418 25.60 45.28 5.35
N GLU A 419 24.45 44.68 5.65
CA GLU A 419 23.29 45.37 6.23
C GLU A 419 23.15 45.06 7.73
N ASN A 420 22.71 46.06 8.51
CA ASN A 420 22.50 45.93 9.96
C ASN A 420 21.02 45.74 10.33
N GLU A 421 20.11 46.08 9.43
CA GLU A 421 18.67 46.05 9.68
C GLU A 421 17.97 45.12 8.68
N PRO A 422 17.02 44.28 9.14
CA PRO A 422 16.29 43.40 8.26
C PRO A 422 15.32 44.19 7.39
N ARG A 423 15.38 43.95 6.08
CA ARG A 423 14.44 44.51 5.08
C ARG A 423 13.88 43.38 4.23
N SER A 424 12.70 43.58 3.63
CA SER A 424 12.14 42.65 2.64
C SER A 424 12.69 42.89 1.23
N ILE A 425 12.31 42.07 0.25
CA ILE A 425 12.65 42.33 -1.16
C ILE A 425 11.90 43.58 -1.65
N LEU A 426 10.61 43.72 -1.32
CA LEU A 426 9.82 44.93 -1.68
C LEU A 426 10.39 46.21 -1.07
N GLN A 427 10.87 46.16 0.17
CA GLN A 427 11.47 47.33 0.82
C GLN A 427 12.80 47.74 0.18
N ARG A 428 13.53 46.82 -0.46
CA ARG A 428 14.77 47.09 -1.21
C ARG A 428 14.55 47.54 -2.64
N ALA A 429 13.31 47.51 -3.14
CA ALA A 429 12.96 48.03 -4.46
C ALA A 429 13.37 49.50 -4.58
N GLY A 430 14.16 49.84 -5.62
CA GLY A 430 14.75 51.17 -5.81
C GLY A 430 16.06 51.41 -5.07
N ASP A 431 16.54 50.46 -4.27
CA ASP A 431 17.80 50.50 -3.51
C ASP A 431 18.66 49.27 -3.81
N GLY A 432 19.14 49.20 -5.05
CA GLY A 432 19.91 48.07 -5.58
C GLY A 432 19.04 46.93 -6.14
N ILE A 433 17.71 47.05 -6.10
CA ILE A 433 16.76 46.15 -6.75
C ILE A 433 15.97 46.95 -7.78
N ASN A 434 16.18 46.65 -9.07
CA ASN A 434 15.44 47.29 -10.14
C ASN A 434 14.01 46.73 -10.19
N THR A 435 13.00 47.61 -10.18
CA THR A 435 11.58 47.21 -10.17
C THR A 435 11.11 46.58 -11.48
N GLU A 436 11.71 46.92 -12.61
CA GLU A 436 11.31 46.39 -13.92
C GLU A 436 12.04 45.09 -14.28
N VAL A 437 13.13 44.76 -13.58
CA VAL A 437 13.99 43.61 -13.92
C VAL A 437 14.09 42.64 -12.75
N ASP A 438 14.72 43.06 -11.66
CA ASP A 438 15.06 42.17 -10.53
C ASP A 438 13.82 41.77 -9.75
N LEU A 439 12.98 42.76 -9.39
CA LEU A 439 11.78 42.50 -8.62
C LEU A 439 10.77 41.67 -9.42
N GLN A 440 10.66 41.90 -10.74
CA GLN A 440 9.89 41.05 -11.63
C GLN A 440 10.43 39.62 -11.62
N PHE A 441 11.74 39.44 -11.78
CA PHE A 441 12.37 38.11 -11.76
C PHE A 441 12.06 37.34 -10.46
N TYR A 442 12.13 37.99 -9.29
CA TYR A 442 11.78 37.33 -8.03
C TYR A 442 10.30 36.93 -7.96
N ILE A 443 9.40 37.83 -8.36
CA ILE A 443 7.96 37.65 -8.21
C ILE A 443 7.37 36.70 -9.26
N THR A 444 7.78 36.80 -10.52
CA THR A 444 7.13 36.06 -11.62
C THR A 444 7.88 34.80 -12.02
N TYR A 445 9.16 34.67 -11.68
CA TYR A 445 9.98 33.53 -12.08
C TYR A 445 10.48 32.69 -10.90
N LEU A 446 11.16 33.27 -9.90
CA LEU A 446 11.73 32.46 -8.82
C LEU A 446 10.70 31.99 -7.80
N LEU A 447 10.12 32.90 -7.01
CA LEU A 447 9.29 32.55 -5.86
C LEU A 447 8.12 31.60 -6.19
N PRO A 448 7.35 31.80 -7.28
CA PRO A 448 6.23 30.91 -7.64
C PRO A 448 6.65 29.47 -7.91
N ASN A 449 7.91 29.26 -8.34
CA ASN A 449 8.40 27.97 -8.81
C ASN A 449 9.26 27.24 -7.76
N THR A 450 9.49 27.83 -6.57
CA THR A 450 10.33 27.25 -5.51
C THR A 450 9.83 25.91 -4.97
N LYS A 451 8.55 25.57 -5.17
CA LYS A 451 8.00 24.25 -4.83
C LYS A 451 8.37 23.14 -5.81
N ASN A 452 8.74 23.50 -7.04
CA ASN A 452 9.18 22.53 -8.03
C ASN A 452 10.67 22.20 -7.77
N GLN A 453 10.93 20.99 -7.29
CA GLN A 453 12.28 20.55 -6.93
C GLN A 453 13.23 20.51 -8.14
N GLU A 454 12.74 20.14 -9.33
CA GLU A 454 13.54 20.15 -10.56
C GLU A 454 13.90 21.58 -10.93
N PHE A 455 12.94 22.51 -10.87
CA PHE A 455 13.20 23.94 -11.10
C PHE A 455 14.28 24.48 -10.16
N VAL A 456 14.19 24.19 -8.85
CA VAL A 456 15.16 24.65 -7.85
C VAL A 456 16.53 24.04 -8.12
N LYS A 457 16.60 22.74 -8.43
CA LYS A 457 17.85 22.05 -8.76
C LYS A 457 18.52 22.69 -9.99
N ASP A 458 17.77 22.80 -11.09
CA ASP A 458 18.24 23.36 -12.35
C ASP A 458 18.73 24.80 -12.18
N ASN A 459 17.98 25.64 -11.45
CA ASN A 459 18.37 27.01 -11.19
C ASN A 459 19.59 27.10 -10.28
N LYS A 460 19.73 26.21 -9.28
CA LYS A 460 20.97 26.14 -8.48
C LYS A 460 22.18 25.79 -9.34
N GLU A 461 22.05 24.86 -10.28
CA GLU A 461 23.12 24.55 -11.23
C GLU A 461 23.45 25.74 -12.13
N PHE A 462 22.42 26.43 -12.64
CA PHE A 462 22.58 27.65 -13.44
C PHE A 462 23.31 28.76 -12.67
N PHE A 463 22.90 29.09 -11.45
CA PHE A 463 23.54 30.16 -10.68
C PHE A 463 24.96 29.79 -10.23
N LYS A 464 25.26 28.51 -9.96
CA LYS A 464 26.65 28.04 -9.81
C LYS A 464 27.48 28.25 -11.08
N PHE A 465 26.89 28.04 -12.25
CA PHE A 465 27.54 28.35 -13.52
C PHE A 465 27.81 29.86 -13.66
N ILE A 466 26.88 30.71 -13.27
CA ILE A 466 27.08 32.17 -13.25
C ILE A 466 28.23 32.54 -12.32
N GLU A 467 28.24 32.07 -11.07
CA GLU A 467 29.30 32.33 -10.08
C GLU A 467 30.67 31.83 -10.55
N LYS A 468 30.74 30.68 -11.21
CA LYS A 468 31.99 30.14 -11.76
C LYS A 468 32.61 31.09 -12.79
N ASN A 469 31.78 31.68 -13.66
CA ASN A 469 32.23 32.56 -14.74
C ASN A 469 32.33 34.03 -14.32
N GLN A 470 31.67 34.42 -13.22
CA GLN A 470 31.74 35.74 -12.62
C GLN A 470 33.20 36.19 -12.42
N LYS A 471 34.06 35.32 -11.87
CA LYS A 471 35.47 35.66 -11.59
C LYS A 471 36.25 36.11 -12.83
N ALA A 472 35.98 35.50 -13.98
CA ALA A 472 36.63 35.87 -15.23
C ALA A 472 36.16 37.26 -15.73
N ILE A 473 34.90 37.61 -15.45
CA ILE A 473 34.29 38.88 -15.82
C ILE A 473 34.70 40.01 -14.85
N GLU A 474 34.85 39.70 -13.56
CA GLU A 474 35.38 40.61 -12.54
C GLU A 474 36.83 41.02 -12.83
N GLY A 475 37.60 40.15 -13.49
CA GLY A 475 39.02 40.38 -13.75
C GLY A 475 39.86 40.26 -12.47
N THR A 476 40.96 41.01 -12.41
CA THR A 476 41.83 41.00 -11.22
C THR A 476 41.13 41.61 -10.00
N GLU A 477 41.47 41.14 -8.80
CA GLU A 477 40.84 41.57 -7.53
C GLU A 477 40.88 43.10 -7.33
N TYR A 478 41.96 43.76 -7.75
CA TYR A 478 42.09 45.22 -7.69
C TYR A 478 41.22 45.98 -8.70
N ALA A 479 41.03 45.42 -9.91
CA ALA A 479 40.25 46.06 -10.97
C ALA A 479 38.77 46.16 -10.59
N LYS A 480 38.26 45.21 -9.80
CA LYS A 480 36.87 45.18 -9.31
C LYS A 480 36.43 46.46 -8.60
N TYR A 481 37.34 47.10 -7.85
CA TYR A 481 37.03 48.33 -7.10
C TYR A 481 37.11 49.60 -7.96
N LEU A 482 37.72 49.51 -9.13
CA LEU A 482 38.02 50.65 -10.00
C LEU A 482 37.13 50.69 -11.25
N ASP A 483 36.43 49.58 -11.53
CA ASP A 483 35.61 49.41 -12.70
C ASP A 483 34.15 49.78 -12.43
N SER A 484 33.81 51.03 -12.75
CA SER A 484 32.47 51.58 -12.55
C SER A 484 31.38 50.91 -13.40
N ASN A 485 31.76 50.11 -14.42
CA ASN A 485 30.82 49.40 -15.28
C ASN A 485 30.70 47.91 -14.95
N LEU A 486 31.42 47.41 -13.94
CA LEU A 486 31.41 45.99 -13.56
C LEU A 486 30.00 45.47 -13.24
N ASP A 487 29.25 46.21 -12.43
CA ASP A 487 27.92 45.82 -12.00
C ASP A 487 26.97 45.64 -13.20
N ASN A 488 27.01 46.56 -14.16
CA ASN A 488 26.25 46.47 -15.41
C ASN A 488 26.69 45.26 -16.25
N ARG A 489 28.00 45.02 -16.40
CA ARG A 489 28.49 43.86 -17.18
C ARG A 489 28.06 42.54 -16.56
N LEU A 490 28.14 42.41 -15.24
CA LEU A 490 27.70 41.20 -14.53
C LEU A 490 26.19 41.00 -14.61
N ASN A 491 25.40 42.06 -14.49
CA ASN A 491 23.95 41.99 -14.66
C ASN A 491 23.56 41.62 -16.10
N LEU A 492 24.22 42.20 -17.11
CA LEU A 492 23.99 41.87 -18.51
C LEU A 492 24.35 40.41 -18.80
N PHE A 493 25.52 39.95 -18.34
CA PHE A 493 25.93 38.55 -18.45
C PHE A 493 24.89 37.61 -17.83
N LYS A 494 24.48 37.86 -16.58
CA LYS A 494 23.47 37.08 -15.89
C LYS A 494 22.15 37.06 -16.67
N SER A 495 21.67 38.21 -17.13
CA SER A 495 20.41 38.34 -17.86
C SER A 495 20.43 37.57 -19.18
N ASP A 496 21.49 37.71 -19.98
CA ASP A 496 21.61 37.07 -21.29
C ASP A 496 21.74 35.55 -21.17
N MET A 497 22.49 35.07 -20.18
CA MET A 497 22.59 33.64 -19.88
C MET A 497 21.27 33.08 -19.36
N LEU A 498 20.58 33.81 -18.49
CA LEU A 498 19.30 33.38 -17.91
C LEU A 498 18.22 33.29 -18.98
N SER A 499 18.15 34.28 -19.88
CA SER A 499 17.23 34.29 -21.02
C SER A 499 17.43 33.05 -21.89
N GLN A 500 18.67 32.77 -22.29
CA GLN A 500 18.99 31.56 -23.07
C GLN A 500 18.67 30.27 -22.32
N PHE A 501 18.97 30.22 -21.01
CA PHE A 501 18.68 29.07 -20.17
C PHE A 501 17.17 28.78 -20.15
N ILE A 502 16.34 29.80 -19.86
CA ILE A 502 14.88 29.68 -19.81
C ILE A 502 14.32 29.21 -21.16
N THR A 503 14.65 29.90 -22.26
CA THR A 503 14.13 29.57 -23.59
C THR A 503 14.50 28.15 -24.02
N LYS A 504 15.72 27.69 -23.73
CA LYS A 504 16.16 26.34 -24.10
C LYS A 504 15.60 25.26 -23.18
N ARG A 505 15.42 25.51 -21.88
CA ARG A 505 14.71 24.60 -20.96
C ARG A 505 13.25 24.41 -21.40
N GLN A 506 12.57 25.49 -21.79
CA GLN A 506 11.21 25.43 -22.34
C GLN A 506 11.14 24.62 -23.65
N SER A 507 12.24 24.54 -24.39
CA SER A 507 12.35 23.73 -25.61
C SER A 507 12.75 22.26 -25.34
N GLY A 508 12.77 21.84 -24.07
CA GLY A 508 13.04 20.45 -23.65
C GLY A 508 14.52 20.09 -23.48
N ILE A 509 15.46 21.03 -23.64
CA ILE A 509 16.89 20.76 -23.42
C ILE A 509 17.18 20.74 -21.92
N SER A 510 17.92 19.75 -21.41
CA SER A 510 18.22 19.62 -19.97
C SER A 510 19.19 20.70 -19.46
N ALA A 511 19.13 21.05 -18.17
CA ALA A 511 20.08 21.98 -17.55
C ALA A 511 21.54 21.50 -17.71
N GLN A 512 21.79 20.21 -17.53
CA GLN A 512 23.11 19.60 -17.71
C GLN A 512 23.68 19.85 -19.11
N GLU A 513 22.88 19.68 -20.17
CA GLU A 513 23.31 19.96 -21.54
C GLU A 513 23.55 21.45 -21.82
N LEU A 514 22.85 22.34 -21.13
CA LEU A 514 23.03 23.79 -21.32
C LEU A 514 24.28 24.31 -20.63
N LEU A 515 24.70 23.66 -19.54
CA LEU A 515 25.78 24.10 -18.67
C LEU A 515 27.09 23.32 -18.88
N ASP A 516 27.08 22.24 -19.68
CA ASP A 516 28.27 21.47 -20.06
C ASP A 516 29.03 22.13 -21.23
N PRO A 517 30.30 22.57 -21.06
CA PRO A 517 31.12 23.12 -22.14
C PRO A 517 31.31 22.20 -23.36
N LYS A 518 31.16 20.89 -23.19
CA LYS A 518 31.29 19.90 -24.28
C LYS A 518 30.00 19.74 -25.09
N SER A 519 28.89 20.24 -24.58
CA SER A 519 27.59 20.12 -25.25
C SER A 519 27.46 21.09 -26.41
N LYS A 520 26.85 20.63 -27.51
CA LYS A 520 26.48 21.52 -28.63
C LYS A 520 25.52 22.63 -28.19
N ASN A 521 24.74 22.40 -27.13
CA ASN A 521 23.72 23.29 -26.60
C ASN A 521 24.26 24.29 -25.56
N TYR A 522 25.54 24.20 -25.20
CA TYR A 522 26.19 25.04 -24.18
C TYR A 522 25.90 26.53 -24.38
N ILE A 523 25.42 27.19 -23.32
CA ILE A 523 25.04 28.61 -23.36
C ILE A 523 26.22 29.55 -23.12
N GLY A 524 27.30 29.07 -22.51
CA GLY A 524 28.49 29.88 -22.18
C GLY A 524 29.44 30.17 -23.35
N LYS A 525 29.03 29.96 -24.61
CA LYS A 525 29.92 30.19 -25.77
C LYS A 525 30.33 31.67 -25.93
N SER A 526 29.51 32.59 -25.44
CA SER A 526 29.72 34.04 -25.55
C SER A 526 30.29 34.69 -24.28
N ILE A 527 30.75 33.90 -23.29
CA ILE A 527 31.29 34.43 -22.02
C ILE A 527 32.42 35.45 -22.26
N THR A 528 33.27 35.21 -23.26
CA THR A 528 34.39 36.10 -23.60
C THR A 528 33.95 37.52 -23.97
N ASN A 529 32.70 37.71 -24.41
CA ASN A 529 32.17 39.03 -24.77
C ASN A 529 31.93 39.93 -23.55
N TYR A 530 31.88 39.35 -22.34
CA TYR A 530 31.66 40.07 -21.10
C TYR A 530 32.95 40.34 -20.33
N ILE A 531 34.06 39.69 -20.72
CA ILE A 531 35.36 39.92 -20.11
C ILE A 531 35.86 41.30 -20.53
N PRO A 532 36.20 42.20 -19.59
CA PRO A 532 36.66 43.54 -19.92
C PRO A 532 38.00 43.47 -20.66
N THR A 533 38.14 44.27 -21.72
CA THR A 533 39.42 44.43 -22.41
C THR A 533 40.37 45.29 -21.57
N LYS A 534 41.68 45.15 -21.81
CA LYS A 534 42.70 45.95 -21.12
C LYS A 534 42.44 47.46 -21.23
N ALA A 535 42.05 47.93 -22.41
CA ALA A 535 41.71 49.33 -22.66
C ALA A 535 40.52 49.81 -21.81
N GLN A 536 39.47 48.98 -21.67
CA GLN A 536 38.30 49.33 -20.84
C GLN A 536 38.64 49.44 -19.35
N ILE A 537 39.56 48.61 -18.86
CA ILE A 537 40.06 48.69 -17.48
C ILE A 537 40.91 49.95 -17.29
N GLU A 538 41.81 50.27 -18.23
CA GLU A 538 42.65 51.46 -18.20
C GLU A 538 41.84 52.76 -18.27
N ASP A 539 40.79 52.81 -19.10
CA ASP A 539 39.86 53.93 -19.18
C ASP A 539 39.07 54.10 -17.86
N SER A 540 38.61 52.99 -17.28
CA SER A 540 37.90 53.00 -15.99
C SER A 540 38.81 53.50 -14.88
N LEU A 541 40.05 53.02 -14.81
CA LEU A 541 41.07 53.50 -13.86
C LEU A 541 41.35 54.99 -14.04
N THR A 542 41.55 55.44 -15.28
CA THR A 542 41.85 56.84 -15.58
C THR A 542 40.69 57.76 -15.20
N ASN A 543 39.45 57.34 -15.46
CA ASN A 543 38.25 58.10 -15.08
C ASN A 543 38.03 58.12 -13.57
N SER A 544 38.28 57.01 -12.88
CA SER A 544 38.22 56.92 -11.42
C SER A 544 39.27 57.84 -10.76
N LEU A 545 40.50 57.86 -11.29
CA LEU A 545 41.55 58.77 -10.84
C LEU A 545 41.23 60.24 -11.13
N LYS A 546 40.60 60.56 -12.26
CA LYS A 546 40.13 61.92 -12.57
C LYS A 546 39.01 62.37 -11.62
N LEU A 547 38.09 61.47 -11.26
CA LEU A 547 37.03 61.74 -10.28
C LEU A 547 37.61 61.98 -8.88
N GLU A 548 38.62 61.21 -8.47
CA GLU A 548 39.38 61.42 -7.23
C GLU A 548 40.17 62.74 -7.25
N GLN A 549 40.84 63.09 -8.35
CA GLN A 549 41.56 64.36 -8.51
C GLN A 549 40.61 65.58 -8.50
N ASN A 550 39.35 65.40 -8.92
CA ASN A 550 38.33 66.44 -8.88
C ASN A 550 37.66 66.57 -7.50
N LYS A 551 37.86 65.62 -6.56
CA LYS A 551 37.51 65.84 -5.16
C LYS A 551 38.50 66.84 -4.56
N LYS A 552 38.12 68.11 -4.48
CA LYS A 552 38.87 69.11 -3.71
C LYS A 552 38.75 68.77 -2.23
N TYR A 553 39.75 68.07 -1.69
CA TYR A 553 39.89 67.95 -0.25
C TYR A 553 40.28 69.31 0.32
N PRO A 554 39.59 69.79 1.38
CA PRO A 554 39.96 71.04 2.02
C PRO A 554 41.39 70.92 2.58
N PRO A 555 42.22 71.99 2.53
CA PRO A 555 43.57 71.93 3.07
C PRO A 555 43.58 71.56 4.57
N ARG A 556 44.70 71.04 5.06
CA ARG A 556 44.90 70.77 6.49
C ARG A 556 44.74 72.05 7.30
N LEU A 557 44.05 71.95 8.43
CA LEU A 557 44.00 73.03 9.40
C LEU A 557 45.37 73.15 10.11
N PRO A 558 45.76 74.34 10.59
CA PRO A 558 47.00 74.50 11.36
C PRO A 558 47.02 73.56 12.57
N ASN A 559 48.13 72.85 12.77
CA ASN A 559 48.32 71.85 13.84
C ASN A 559 47.44 70.59 13.78
N GLU A 560 46.72 70.38 12.67
CA GLU A 560 45.94 69.16 12.46
C GLU A 560 46.86 67.96 12.21
N THR A 561 46.71 66.90 13.02
CA THR A 561 47.46 65.66 12.80
C THR A 561 46.98 64.94 11.56
N SER A 562 47.80 64.03 11.03
CA SER A 562 47.39 63.24 9.86
C SER A 562 46.12 62.41 10.10
N ALA A 563 45.91 61.94 11.33
CA ALA A 563 44.73 61.17 11.70
C ALA A 563 43.48 62.06 11.77
N ASP A 564 43.60 63.26 12.35
CA ASP A 564 42.49 64.22 12.45
C ASP A 564 42.05 64.71 11.08
N TYR A 565 43.01 64.94 10.18
CA TYR A 565 42.73 65.32 8.80
C TYR A 565 41.92 64.28 8.04
N LEU A 566 42.35 63.01 8.08
CA LEU A 566 41.66 61.90 7.41
C LEU A 566 40.23 61.75 7.95
N LYS A 567 40.07 61.78 9.27
CA LYS A 567 38.77 61.75 9.94
C LYS A 567 37.86 62.92 9.51
N ARG A 568 38.41 64.13 9.37
CA ARG A 568 37.67 65.33 8.96
C ARG A 568 37.19 65.27 7.51
N ILE A 569 37.97 64.66 6.62
CA ILE A 569 37.58 64.48 5.21
C ILE A 569 36.79 63.19 4.96
N GLY A 570 36.50 62.41 6.01
CA GLY A 570 35.69 61.19 5.95
C GLY A 570 36.42 59.99 5.34
N MET A 571 37.74 59.89 5.54
CA MET A 571 38.60 58.78 5.09
C MET A 571 39.19 57.98 6.24
#